data_AF-A0A9D5ZBH1-F1
#
_entry.id   AF-A0A9D5ZBH1-F1
#
_cell.length_a   1.000
_cell.length_b   1.000
_cell.length_c   1.000
_cell.angle_alpha   90.00
_cell.angle_beta   90.00
_cell.angle_gamma   90.00
#
_symmetry.space_group_name_H-M   'P 1'
#
loop_
_entity.id
_entity.type
_entity.pdbx_description
1 polymer ?
#
loop_
_entity_poly.entity_id
_entity_poly.type
_entity_poly.pdbx_seq_one_letter_code
_entity_poly.pdbx_strand_id
1 'polypeptide(L)'
;MNLKVIESPDKPASHEGEIVGSDEIAADQLLRFIDRIERLEEEKTEVATQIRDVYAEAKSQGFDPKIMRQIVRLRKRDPNEIEEEETILHLYKQALGMA
;
A
#
# COMPACT_ATOMS: atom_id res chain seq x y z
N MET A 1 36.12 -74.78 11.24
CA MET A 1 36.19 -73.84 10.09
C MET A 1 35.64 -72.51 10.58
N ASN A 2 36.49 -71.50 10.68
CA ASN A 2 36.20 -70.24 11.36
C ASN A 2 35.45 -69.26 10.45
N LEU A 3 34.38 -68.68 10.98
CA LEU A 3 33.70 -67.51 10.45
C LEU A 3 34.70 -66.36 10.29
N LYS A 4 34.71 -65.71 9.13
CA LYS A 4 35.16 -64.33 8.98
C LYS A 4 33.98 -63.49 8.51
N VAL A 5 33.51 -62.67 9.44
CA VAL A 5 32.70 -61.48 9.21
C VAL A 5 33.45 -60.62 8.20
N ILE A 6 32.83 -60.33 7.06
CA ILE A 6 33.36 -59.38 6.09
C ILE A 6 32.61 -58.07 6.36
N GLU A 7 33.33 -57.11 6.92
CA GLU A 7 32.87 -55.75 7.17
C GLU A 7 32.36 -55.10 5.88
N SER A 8 31.18 -54.47 5.96
CA SER A 8 30.66 -53.60 4.90
C SER A 8 31.48 -52.32 4.83
N PRO A 9 32.03 -51.93 3.66
CA PRO A 9 32.63 -50.61 3.51
C PRO A 9 31.62 -49.63 2.90
N ASP A 10 31.45 -48.55 3.66
CA ASP A 10 31.21 -47.17 3.23
C ASP A 10 29.79 -46.76 2.81
N LYS A 11 29.01 -46.35 3.83
CA LYS A 11 27.89 -45.43 3.67
C LYS A 11 28.46 -44.10 3.17
N PRO A 12 28.12 -43.59 1.97
CA PRO A 12 28.61 -42.29 1.54
C PRO A 12 28.10 -41.23 2.51
N ALA A 13 29.05 -40.40 2.97
CA ALA A 13 28.86 -39.29 3.88
C ALA A 13 27.58 -38.51 3.57
N SER A 14 26.87 -38.12 4.62
CA SER A 14 25.90 -37.05 4.59
C SER A 14 26.47 -35.89 3.75
N HIS A 15 25.83 -35.58 2.63
CA HIS A 15 25.97 -34.25 2.04
C HIS A 15 25.31 -33.28 3.03
N GLU A 16 26.06 -32.89 4.06
CA GLU A 16 25.95 -31.56 4.66
C GLU A 16 26.54 -30.57 3.65
N GLY A 17 25.89 -30.52 2.48
CA GLY A 17 26.13 -29.52 1.48
C GLY A 17 25.35 -28.29 1.93
N GLU A 18 26.08 -27.29 2.39
CA GLU A 18 25.66 -25.94 2.66
C GLU A 18 24.70 -25.43 1.56
N ILE A 19 23.39 -25.48 1.84
CA ILE A 19 22.35 -24.76 1.08
C ILE A 19 22.07 -23.42 1.77
N VAL A 20 23.11 -22.80 2.32
CA VAL A 20 23.02 -21.49 2.97
C VAL A 20 23.39 -20.48 1.91
N GLY A 21 22.41 -19.82 1.29
CA GLY A 21 22.75 -18.68 0.44
C GLY A 21 21.68 -18.10 -0.46
N SER A 22 20.74 -18.87 -1.01
CA SER A 22 19.70 -18.29 -1.89
C SER A 22 18.37 -18.09 -1.19
N ASP A 23 17.88 -19.14 -0.53
CA ASP A 23 16.51 -19.17 0.00
C ASP A 23 16.41 -18.36 1.30
N GLU A 24 17.44 -18.41 2.14
CA GLU A 24 17.54 -17.56 3.34
C GLU A 24 17.70 -16.07 2.98
N ILE A 25 18.49 -15.74 1.97
CA ILE A 25 18.63 -14.35 1.49
C ILE A 25 17.32 -13.85 0.88
N ALA A 26 16.58 -14.70 0.16
CA ALA A 26 15.26 -14.37 -0.36
C ALA A 26 14.23 -14.15 0.76
N ALA A 27 14.27 -14.96 1.83
CA ALA A 27 13.40 -14.79 3.00
C ALA A 27 13.70 -13.47 3.74
N ASP A 28 14.97 -13.15 3.98
CA ASP A 28 15.38 -11.90 4.64
C ASP A 28 14.95 -10.65 3.84
N GLN A 29 15.07 -10.72 2.51
CA GLN A 29 14.63 -9.62 1.65
C GLN A 29 13.10 -9.45 1.69
N LEU A 30 12.36 -10.56 1.68
CA LEU A 30 10.90 -10.54 1.81
C LEU A 30 10.47 -9.94 3.16
N LEU A 31 11.09 -10.35 4.26
CA LEU A 31 10.79 -9.80 5.60
C LEU A 31 11.01 -8.28 5.64
N ARG A 32 12.10 -7.77 5.08
CA ARG A 32 12.35 -6.31 5.01
C ARG A 32 11.27 -5.55 4.24
N PHE A 33 10.73 -6.14 3.16
CA PHE A 33 9.62 -5.53 2.43
C PHE A 33 8.33 -5.55 3.26
N ILE A 34 8.03 -6.67 3.93
CA ILE A 34 6.85 -6.81 4.79
C ILE A 34 6.90 -5.80 5.94
N ASP A 35 8.00 -5.76 6.71
CA ASP A 35 8.18 -4.83 7.83
C ASP A 35 7.97 -3.37 7.41
N ARG A 36 8.47 -3.01 6.23
CA ARG A 36 8.32 -1.66 5.69
C ARG A 36 6.88 -1.36 5.27
N ILE A 37 6.17 -2.33 4.69
CA ILE A 37 4.76 -2.19 4.31
C ILE A 37 3.88 -2.05 5.57
N GLU A 38 4.12 -2.87 6.60
CA GLU A 38 3.35 -2.82 7.85
C GLU A 38 3.48 -1.45 8.53
N ARG A 39 4.70 -0.91 8.63
CA ARG A 39 4.92 0.46 9.14
C ARG A 39 4.18 1.51 8.31
N LEU A 40 4.20 1.39 6.98
CA LEU A 40 3.50 2.34 6.10
C LEU A 40 1.97 2.23 6.23
N GLU A 41 1.42 1.04 6.48
CA GLU A 41 -0.01 0.85 6.73
C GLU A 41 -0.44 1.40 8.10
N GLU A 42 0.41 1.30 9.12
CA GLU A 42 0.22 1.97 10.42
C GLU A 42 0.18 3.50 10.24
N GLU A 43 1.20 4.09 9.61
CA GLU A 43 1.27 5.52 9.32
C GLU A 43 0.05 6.01 8.53
N LYS A 44 -0.35 5.26 7.50
CA LYS A 44 -1.55 5.54 6.71
C LYS A 44 -2.83 5.53 7.55
N THR A 45 -2.94 4.61 8.51
CA THR A 45 -4.08 4.52 9.41
C THR A 45 -4.12 5.70 10.40
N GLU A 46 -2.97 6.11 10.92
CA GLU A 46 -2.84 7.29 11.77
C GLU A 46 -3.24 8.56 11.02
N VAL A 47 -2.71 8.75 9.80
CA VAL A 47 -3.06 9.90 8.95
C VAL A 47 -4.56 9.90 8.59
N ALA A 48 -5.12 8.73 8.25
CA ALA A 48 -6.55 8.61 7.98
C ALA A 48 -7.40 9.00 9.20
N THR A 49 -6.93 8.69 10.41
CA THR A 49 -7.57 9.09 11.65
C THR A 49 -7.51 10.59 11.87
N GLN A 50 -6.34 11.20 11.71
CA GLN A 50 -6.19 12.65 11.81
C GLN A 50 -7.09 13.40 10.81
N ILE A 51 -7.18 12.93 9.56
CA ILE A 51 -8.08 13.50 8.55
C ILE A 51 -9.55 13.42 8.99
N ARG A 52 -9.96 12.29 9.57
CA ARG A 52 -11.32 12.09 10.07
C ARG A 52 -11.64 13.08 11.19
N ASP A 53 -10.71 13.27 12.12
CA ASP A 53 -10.88 14.14 13.27
C ASP A 53 -11.00 15.61 12.85
N VAL A 54 -10.21 16.04 11.85
CA VAL A 54 -10.35 17.38 11.24
C VAL A 54 -11.74 17.59 10.62
N TYR A 55 -12.27 16.58 9.90
CA TYR A 55 -13.64 16.68 9.37
C TYR A 55 -14.70 16.68 10.47
N ALA A 56 -14.47 15.98 11.58
CA ALA A 56 -15.38 15.98 12.72
C ALA A 56 -15.37 17.33 13.44
N GLU A 57 -14.19 17.93 13.64
CA GLU A 57 -14.01 19.27 14.18
C GLU A 57 -14.72 20.31 13.30
N ALA A 58 -14.48 20.30 11.99
CA ALA A 58 -15.13 21.21 11.06
C ALA A 58 -16.67 21.10 11.11
N LYS A 59 -17.19 19.88 11.28
CA LYS A 59 -18.63 19.65 11.46
C LYS A 59 -19.15 20.32 12.74
N SER A 60 -18.40 20.24 13.84
CA SER A 60 -18.78 20.89 15.10
C SER A 60 -18.77 22.42 15.01
N GLN A 61 -17.96 22.97 14.09
CA GLN A 61 -17.89 24.40 13.78
C GLN A 61 -18.95 24.86 12.76
N GLY A 62 -19.80 23.95 12.25
CA GLY A 62 -20.90 24.27 11.34
C GLY A 62 -20.59 24.14 9.84
N PHE A 63 -19.42 23.62 9.46
CA PHE A 63 -19.12 23.30 8.06
C PHE A 63 -19.73 21.95 7.65
N ASP A 64 -19.99 21.77 6.33
CA ASP A 64 -20.42 20.48 5.77
C ASP A 64 -19.21 19.66 5.27
N PRO A 65 -18.83 18.56 5.95
CA PRO A 65 -17.70 17.73 5.53
C PRO A 65 -17.87 17.11 4.15
N LYS A 66 -19.10 16.91 3.66
CA LYS A 66 -19.37 16.38 2.31
C LYS A 66 -18.92 17.37 1.25
N ILE A 67 -19.26 18.65 1.41
CA ILE A 67 -18.84 19.72 0.51
C ILE A 67 -17.32 19.93 0.60
N MET A 68 -16.76 19.93 1.82
CA MET A 68 -15.30 20.03 1.99
C MET A 68 -14.54 18.91 1.26
N ARG A 69 -15.03 17.65 1.31
CA ARG A 69 -14.45 16.53 0.54
C ARG A 69 -14.55 16.72 -0.97
N GLN A 70 -15.58 17.40 -1.47
CA GLN A 70 -15.65 17.77 -2.89
C GLN A 70 -14.58 18.81 -3.23
N ILE A 71 -14.43 19.85 -2.40
CA ILE A 71 -13.40 20.88 -2.59
C ILE A 71 -12.00 20.27 -2.56
N VAL A 72 -11.68 19.40 -1.59
CA VAL A 72 -10.36 18.75 -1.52
C VAL A 72 -10.08 17.91 -2.78
N ARG A 73 -11.08 17.23 -3.34
CA ARG A 73 -10.92 16.49 -4.60
C ARG A 73 -10.71 17.43 -5.79
N LEU A 74 -11.49 18.50 -5.87
CA LEU A 74 -11.36 19.51 -6.93
C LEU A 74 -9.95 20.12 -6.92
N ARG A 75 -9.43 20.47 -5.73
CA ARG A 75 -8.09 21.04 -5.56
C ARG A 75 -6.92 20.13 -5.93
N LYS A 76 -7.16 18.82 -6.12
CA LYS A 76 -6.15 17.85 -6.58
C LYS A 76 -6.07 17.73 -8.09
N ARG A 77 -7.04 18.29 -8.82
CA ARG A 77 -7.09 18.25 -10.29
C ARG A 77 -6.26 19.38 -10.88
N ASP A 78 -5.91 19.27 -12.16
CA ASP A 78 -5.22 20.32 -12.89
C ASP A 78 -6.14 21.56 -13.01
N PRO A 79 -5.66 22.77 -12.65
CA PRO A 79 -6.46 24.00 -12.77
C PRO A 79 -7.01 24.26 -14.17
N ASN A 80 -6.25 23.93 -15.22
CA ASN A 80 -6.66 24.14 -16.61
C ASN A 80 -7.80 23.18 -16.99
N GLU A 81 -7.73 21.92 -16.57
CA GLU A 81 -8.82 20.95 -16.78
C GLU A 81 -10.11 21.38 -16.08
N ILE A 82 -9.99 21.95 -14.87
CA ILE A 82 -11.14 22.49 -14.13
C ILE A 82 -11.76 23.65 -14.90
N GLU A 83 -10.96 24.61 -15.36
CA GLU A 83 -11.43 25.80 -16.08
C GLU A 83 -12.10 25.43 -17.42
N GLU A 84 -11.53 24.49 -18.15
CA GLU A 84 -12.12 23.98 -19.40
C GLU A 84 -13.48 23.33 -19.14
N GLU A 85 -13.59 22.45 -18.14
CA GLU A 85 -14.86 21.83 -17.76
C GLU A 85 -15.89 22.85 -17.27
N GLU A 86 -15.48 23.83 -16.47
CA GLU A 86 -16.36 24.90 -15.97
C GLU A 86 -16.90 25.75 -17.12
N THR A 87 -16.06 26.05 -18.11
CA THR A 87 -16.45 26.78 -19.32
C THR A 87 -17.50 26.01 -20.13
N ILE A 88 -17.27 24.72 -20.37
CA ILE A 88 -18.21 23.86 -21.09
C ILE A 88 -19.53 23.71 -20.32
N LEU A 89 -19.45 23.49 -18.99
CA LEU A 89 -20.62 23.37 -18.13
C LEU A 89 -21.45 24.66 -18.14
N HIS A 90 -20.80 25.82 -18.10
CA HIS A 90 -21.47 27.12 -18.17
C HIS A 90 -22.23 27.27 -19.50
N LEU A 91 -21.58 26.95 -20.63
CA LEU A 91 -22.20 26.99 -21.95
C LEU A 91 -23.47 26.10 -22.01
N TYR A 92 -23.40 24.88 -21.46
CA TYR A 92 -24.54 23.97 -21.44
C TYR A 92 -25.66 24.45 -20.53
N LYS A 93 -25.35 24.99 -19.34
CA LYS A 93 -26.36 25.58 -18.46
C LYS A 93 -27.07 26.76 -19.13
N GLN A 94 -26.33 27.61 -19.83
CA GLN A 94 -26.91 28.72 -20.59
C GLN A 94 -27.86 28.21 -21.69
N ALA A 95 -27.44 27.20 -22.45
CA ALA A 95 -28.28 26.60 -23.49
C ALA A 95 -29.56 25.95 -22.94
N LEU A 96 -29.52 25.46 -21.70
CA LEU A 96 -30.66 24.87 -20.99
C LEU A 96 -31.48 25.88 -20.17
N GLY A 97 -31.11 27.16 -20.13
CA GLY A 97 -31.79 28.19 -19.32
C GLY A 97 -31.63 28.00 -17.81
N MET A 98 -30.55 27.35 -17.38
CA MET A 98 -30.22 27.09 -15.96
C MET A 98 -29.22 28.10 -15.38
N ALA A 99 -28.96 29.21 -16.08
CA ALA A 99 -27.97 30.23 -15.75
C ALA A 99 -28.61 31.43 -15.01
#